data_AF-A0A1F2RHW0-F1
#
_entry.id   AF-A0A1F2RHW0-F1
#
_cell.length_a   1.000
_cell.length_b   1.000
_cell.length_c   1.000
_cell.angle_alpha   90.00
_cell.angle_beta   90.00
_cell.angle_gamma   90.00
#
_symmetry.space_group_name_H-M   'P 1'
#
loop_
_entity.id
_entity.type
_entity.pdbx_description
1 polymer ?
#
loop_
_entity_poly.entity_id
_entity_poly.type
_entity_poly.pdbx_seq_one_letter_code
_entity_poly.pdbx_strand_id
1 'polypeptide(L)'
;MFVAGVARKLGINRWIKRVQVNLRRHYRRRIDETEARLMRSATDRVVRPFEWGLDWAERWPSARETLRNGSDHEYLKQVSRAAVHSSDVFYGYEKPRDFLLSGNRLSFTSPLWTPYP
;
A
#
# COMPACT_ATOMS: atom_id res chain seq x y z
N MET A 1 -44.85 -18.25 -1.65
CA MET A 1 -43.70 -19.05 -2.15
C MET A 1 -43.79 -19.30 -3.68
N PHE A 2 -44.16 -18.29 -4.50
CA PHE A 2 -44.41 -18.50 -5.95
C PHE A 2 -43.64 -17.55 -6.89
N VAL A 3 -42.94 -16.54 -6.37
CA VAL A 3 -42.25 -15.52 -7.20
C VAL A 3 -40.81 -15.91 -7.55
N ALA A 4 -40.16 -16.76 -6.75
CA ALA A 4 -38.76 -17.14 -6.95
C ALA A 4 -38.51 -18.16 -8.09
N GLY A 5 -39.55 -18.86 -8.56
CA GLY A 5 -39.45 -19.89 -9.59
C GLY A 5 -39.52 -19.35 -11.03
N VAL A 6 -40.24 -18.25 -11.25
CA VAL A 6 -40.53 -17.72 -12.60
C VAL A 6 -39.32 -16.99 -13.19
N ALA A 7 -38.59 -16.21 -12.38
CA ALA A 7 -37.39 -15.49 -12.81
C ALA A 7 -36.25 -16.43 -13.29
N ARG A 8 -36.22 -17.67 -12.80
CA ARG A 8 -35.21 -18.68 -13.17
C ARG A 8 -35.40 -19.21 -14.61
N LYS A 9 -36.61 -19.11 -15.17
CA LYS A 9 -36.96 -19.54 -16.55
C LYS A 9 -36.99 -18.43 -17.60
N LEU A 10 -36.98 -17.15 -17.22
CA LEU A 10 -37.17 -16.00 -18.13
C LEU A 10 -35.89 -15.49 -18.85
N GLY A 11 -34.86 -16.32 -19.02
CA GLY A 11 -33.65 -15.92 -19.76
C GLY A 11 -32.75 -14.88 -19.07
N ILE A 12 -33.15 -14.39 -17.89
CA ILE A 12 -32.40 -13.45 -17.04
C ILE A 12 -31.01 -14.00 -16.70
N ASN A 13 -30.89 -15.28 -16.33
CA ASN A 13 -29.59 -15.92 -16.07
C ASN A 13 -28.67 -15.97 -17.31
N ARG A 14 -29.26 -16.08 -18.51
CA ARG A 14 -28.50 -16.10 -19.78
C ARG A 14 -28.05 -14.69 -20.16
N TRP A 15 -28.82 -13.68 -19.78
CA TRP A 15 -28.45 -12.26 -19.93
C TRP A 15 -27.35 -11.86 -18.95
N ILE A 16 -27.48 -12.18 -17.65
CA ILE A 16 -26.45 -11.91 -16.63
C ILE A 16 -25.11 -12.55 -17.00
N LYS A 17 -25.11 -13.83 -17.41
CA LYS A 17 -23.88 -14.52 -17.85
C LYS A 17 -23.24 -13.83 -19.07
N ARG A 18 -24.04 -13.38 -20.05
CA ARG A 18 -23.53 -12.66 -21.22
C ARG A 18 -22.94 -11.31 -20.86
N VAL A 19 -23.62 -10.54 -20.01
CA VAL A 19 -23.12 -9.24 -19.52
C VAL A 19 -21.81 -9.43 -18.76
N GLN A 20 -21.71 -10.42 -17.88
CA GLN A 20 -20.49 -10.71 -17.13
C GLN A 20 -19.32 -11.10 -18.04
N VAL A 21 -19.55 -11.94 -19.05
CA VAL A 21 -18.53 -12.32 -20.04
C VAL A 21 -18.07 -11.10 -20.87
N ASN A 22 -19.01 -10.27 -21.30
CA ASN A 22 -18.71 -9.06 -22.07
C ASN A 22 -17.95 -8.02 -21.23
N LEU A 23 -18.36 -7.80 -19.99
CA LEU A 23 -17.67 -6.90 -19.06
C LEU A 23 -16.24 -7.37 -18.80
N ARG A 24 -16.04 -8.66 -18.53
CA ARG A 24 -14.71 -9.26 -18.34
C ARG A 24 -13.84 -9.09 -19.59
N ARG A 25 -14.39 -9.29 -20.80
CA ARG A 25 -13.66 -9.10 -22.05
C ARG A 25 -13.26 -7.64 -22.25
N HIS A 26 -14.20 -6.71 -22.01
CA HIS A 26 -13.94 -5.28 -22.17
C HIS A 26 -12.92 -4.78 -21.15
N TYR A 27 -13.05 -5.21 -19.90
CA TYR A 27 -12.14 -4.82 -18.82
C TYR A 27 -10.73 -5.37 -19.05
N ARG A 28 -10.60 -6.65 -19.46
CA ARG A 28 -9.31 -7.22 -19.86
C ARG A 28 -8.66 -6.40 -20.95
N ARG A 29 -9.36 -6.15 -22.05
CA ARG A 29 -8.83 -5.35 -23.16
C ARG A 29 -8.36 -3.97 -22.68
N ARG A 30 -9.14 -3.31 -21.82
CA ARG A 30 -8.78 -2.00 -21.26
C ARG A 30 -7.53 -2.05 -20.38
N ILE A 31 -7.38 -3.08 -19.54
CA ILE A 31 -6.16 -3.29 -18.75
C ILE A 31 -4.97 -3.50 -19.69
N ASP A 32 -5.09 -4.44 -20.64
CA ASP A 32 -3.98 -4.80 -21.55
C ASP A 32 -3.53 -3.58 -22.38
N GLU A 33 -4.48 -2.79 -22.92
CA GLU A 33 -4.19 -1.55 -23.66
C GLU A 33 -3.51 -0.49 -22.77
N THR A 34 -3.97 -0.37 -21.52
CA THR A 34 -3.42 0.59 -20.56
C THR A 34 -2.01 0.19 -20.14
N GLU A 35 -1.79 -1.08 -19.83
CA GLU A 35 -0.49 -1.64 -19.47
C GLU A 35 0.50 -1.47 -20.63
N ALA A 36 0.11 -1.86 -21.85
CA ALA A 36 0.95 -1.71 -23.02
C ALA A 36 1.29 -0.22 -23.30
N ARG A 37 0.36 0.70 -23.04
CA ARG A 37 0.62 2.15 -23.14
C ARG A 37 1.63 2.61 -22.09
N LEU A 38 1.46 2.21 -20.82
CA LEU A 38 2.35 2.57 -19.72
C LEU A 38 3.77 2.01 -19.91
N MET A 39 3.88 0.76 -20.36
CA MET A 39 5.16 0.15 -20.71
C MET A 39 5.88 0.90 -21.83
N ARG A 40 5.14 1.30 -22.89
CA ARG A 40 5.72 2.06 -24.01
C ARG A 40 6.18 3.47 -23.62
N SER A 41 5.51 4.11 -22.65
CA SER A 41 5.93 5.42 -22.13
C SER A 41 7.11 5.34 -21.16
N ALA A 42 7.39 4.17 -20.58
CA ALA A 42 8.47 3.97 -19.61
C ALA A 42 9.81 3.70 -20.31
N THR A 43 10.26 4.60 -21.18
CA THR A 43 11.54 4.49 -21.90
C THR A 43 12.77 4.81 -21.04
N ASP A 44 12.58 5.37 -19.85
CA ASP A 44 13.61 5.90 -18.97
C ASP A 44 13.71 5.14 -17.63
N ARG A 45 13.22 3.90 -17.58
CA ARG A 45 13.30 3.08 -16.37
C ARG A 45 14.76 2.79 -16.02
N VAL A 46 15.29 3.55 -15.07
CA VAL A 46 16.58 3.28 -14.45
C VAL A 46 16.41 2.08 -13.52
N VAL A 47 17.16 1.00 -13.76
CA VAL A 47 17.30 -0.08 -12.78
C VAL A 47 18.15 0.48 -11.64
N ARG A 48 17.50 0.82 -10.54
CA ARG A 48 18.19 1.25 -9.32
C ARG A 48 18.88 0.03 -8.69
N PRO A 49 20.09 0.19 -8.13
CA PRO A 49 20.66 -0.78 -7.22
C PRO A 49 19.68 -1.11 -6.09
N PHE A 50 19.81 -2.30 -5.52
CA PHE A 50 19.04 -2.64 -4.33
C PHE A 50 19.47 -1.75 -3.16
N GLU A 51 18.49 -1.16 -2.48
CA GLU A 51 18.68 -0.32 -1.31
C GLU A 51 17.87 -0.88 -0.14
N TRP A 52 18.47 -0.92 1.04
CA TRP A 52 17.85 -1.48 2.25
C TRP A 52 16.80 -0.56 2.90
N GLY A 53 16.63 0.68 2.42
CA GLY A 53 15.67 1.65 2.97
C GLY A 53 16.10 2.21 4.34
N LEU A 54 17.40 2.44 4.55
CA LEU A 54 17.91 2.94 5.83
C LEU A 54 17.44 4.36 6.17
N ASP A 55 17.11 5.15 5.15
CA ASP A 55 16.46 6.45 5.26
C ASP A 55 15.15 6.37 6.05
N TRP A 56 14.41 5.27 5.96
CA TRP A 56 13.20 5.05 6.75
C TRP A 56 13.49 4.60 8.18
N ALA A 57 14.54 3.80 8.38
CA ALA A 57 14.88 3.21 9.67
C ALA A 57 15.63 4.18 10.60
N GLU A 58 16.32 5.19 10.06
CA GLU A 58 17.20 6.09 10.82
C GLU A 58 16.50 6.77 12.01
N ARG A 59 15.22 7.12 11.86
CA ARG A 59 14.46 7.82 12.91
C ARG A 59 13.65 6.91 13.83
N TRP A 60 13.74 5.60 13.66
CA TRP A 60 13.03 4.68 14.54
C TRP A 60 13.55 4.79 15.97
N PRO A 61 12.68 4.61 16.99
CA PRO A 61 13.12 4.61 18.38
C PRO A 61 14.26 3.62 18.63
N SER A 62 14.17 2.43 18.04
CA SER A 62 15.16 1.34 18.16
C SER A 62 16.49 1.62 17.44
N ALA A 63 16.51 2.52 16.46
CA ALA A 63 17.74 2.90 15.76
C ALA A 63 18.65 3.78 16.65
N ARG A 64 18.07 4.54 17.60
CA ARG A 64 18.84 5.39 18.52
C ARG A 64 19.77 4.61 19.46
N GLU A 65 19.38 3.37 19.78
CA GLU A 65 20.11 2.50 20.70
C GLU A 65 21.06 1.54 19.97
N THR A 66 21.02 1.51 18.63
CA THR A 66 21.80 0.57 17.82
C THR A 66 22.96 1.30 17.14
N LEU A 67 24.19 0.88 17.43
CA LEU A 67 25.36 1.39 16.72
C LEU A 67 25.35 0.89 15.27
N ARG A 68 25.55 1.81 14.31
CA ARG A 68 25.69 1.44 12.90
C ARG A 68 27.07 0.83 12.65
N ASN A 69 27.17 -0.48 12.86
CA ASN A 69 28.36 -1.28 12.58
C ASN A 69 28.08 -2.38 11.55
N GLY A 70 29.10 -2.75 10.78
CA GLY A 70 28.98 -3.81 9.77
C GLY A 70 28.16 -3.41 8.54
N SER A 71 27.54 -4.41 7.89
CA SER A 71 26.72 -4.22 6.70
C SER A 71 25.33 -3.68 7.04
N ASP A 72 24.65 -3.06 6.08
CA ASP A 72 23.28 -2.56 6.25
C ASP A 72 22.30 -3.66 6.70
N HIS A 73 22.52 -4.91 6.25
CA HIS A 73 21.77 -6.08 6.71
C HIS A 73 21.97 -6.36 8.20
N GLU A 74 23.23 -6.39 8.67
CA GLU A 74 23.54 -6.66 10.08
C GLU A 74 23.02 -5.53 10.97
N TYR A 75 23.14 -4.28 10.52
CA TYR A 75 22.56 -3.14 11.21
C TYR A 75 21.04 -3.26 11.35
N LEU A 76 20.30 -3.50 10.25
CA LEU A 76 18.84 -3.64 10.29
C LEU A 76 18.38 -4.81 11.15
N LYS A 77 19.15 -5.91 11.19
CA LYS A 77 18.89 -7.05 12.06
C LYS A 77 19.02 -6.67 13.54
N GLN A 78 20.00 -5.84 13.91
CA GLN A 78 20.13 -5.31 15.27
C GLN A 78 19.00 -4.35 15.62
N VAL A 79 18.67 -3.39 14.74
CA VAL A 79 17.56 -2.45 14.92
C VAL A 79 16.23 -3.18 15.09
N SER A 80 16.02 -4.24 14.31
CA SER A 80 14.81 -5.07 14.40
C SER A 80 14.73 -5.81 15.74
N ARG A 81 15.85 -6.32 16.24
CA ARG A 81 15.90 -6.96 17.58
C ARG A 81 15.60 -5.96 18.69
N ALA A 82 16.16 -4.76 18.62
CA ALA A 82 15.87 -3.69 19.57
C ALA A 82 14.39 -3.24 19.50
N ALA A 83 13.81 -3.17 18.30
CA ALA A 83 12.39 -2.87 18.12
C ALA A 83 11.48 -3.92 18.77
N VAL A 84 11.83 -5.21 18.65
CA VAL A 84 11.08 -6.30 19.30
C VAL A 84 11.26 -6.25 20.82
N HIS A 85 12.47 -5.97 21.32
CA HIS A 85 12.74 -5.88 22.75
C HIS A 85 11.96 -4.74 23.42
N SER A 86 11.92 -3.57 22.76
CA SER A 86 11.23 -2.37 23.22
C SER A 86 9.93 -2.14 22.43
N SER A 87 9.13 -3.20 22.22
CA SER A 87 7.96 -3.19 21.34
C SER A 87 6.92 -2.13 21.72
N ASP A 88 6.73 -1.89 23.01
CA ASP A 88 5.77 -0.90 23.51
C ASP A 88 6.14 0.53 23.08
N VAL A 89 7.43 0.83 23.01
CA VAL A 89 7.95 2.11 22.53
C VAL A 89 7.90 2.16 21.01
N PHE A 90 8.30 1.07 20.34
CA PHE A 90 8.36 1.02 18.88
C PHE A 90 6.97 1.09 18.22
N TYR A 91 5.99 0.39 18.77
CA TYR A 91 4.58 0.42 18.32
C TYR A 91 3.73 1.44 19.09
N GLY A 92 4.35 2.17 20.02
CA GLY A 92 3.69 3.23 20.78
C GLY A 92 3.18 4.34 19.86
N TYR A 93 2.06 4.94 20.24
CA TYR A 93 1.44 6.02 19.48
C TYR A 93 1.12 7.19 20.41
N GLU A 94 1.69 8.36 20.09
CA GLU A 94 1.27 9.61 20.71
C GLU A 94 0.22 10.28 19.82
N LYS A 95 -0.95 10.54 20.40
CA LYS A 95 -2.04 11.23 19.70
C LYS A 95 -1.61 12.67 19.37
N PRO A 96 -1.68 13.11 18.09
CA PRO A 96 -1.46 14.49 17.70
C PRO A 96 -2.40 15.43 18.46
N ARG A 97 -1.99 16.68 18.68
CA ARG A 97 -2.80 17.68 19.41
C ARG A 97 -3.33 18.79 18.51
N ASP A 98 -2.88 18.81 17.25
CA ASP A 98 -2.99 19.89 16.29
C ASP A 98 -3.99 19.58 15.17
N PHE A 99 -5.14 19.02 15.55
CA PHE A 99 -6.21 18.73 14.59
C PHE A 99 -6.84 20.02 14.07
N LEU A 100 -6.70 20.26 12.75
CA LEU A 100 -7.28 21.39 12.04
C LEU A 100 -8.31 20.89 11.01
N LEU A 101 -9.57 21.30 11.16
CA LEU A 101 -10.63 21.01 10.20
C LEU A 101 -10.89 22.25 9.32
N SER A 102 -10.70 22.10 8.01
CA SER A 102 -10.97 23.14 7.00
C SER A 102 -11.96 22.59 5.98
N GLY A 103 -13.22 23.02 6.07
CA GLY A 103 -14.31 22.47 5.23
C GLY A 103 -14.53 20.99 5.54
N ASN A 104 -14.22 20.12 4.56
CA ASN A 104 -14.28 18.67 4.68
C ASN A 104 -12.89 18.01 4.81
N ARG A 105 -11.81 18.79 4.99
CA ARG A 105 -10.44 18.29 5.13
C ARG A 105 -9.95 18.43 6.56
N LEU A 106 -9.64 17.30 7.20
CA LEU A 106 -8.92 17.25 8.48
C LEU A 106 -7.41 17.16 8.20
N SER A 107 -6.61 17.94 8.91
CA SER A 107 -5.14 17.92 8.86
C SER A 107 -4.59 17.89 10.29
N PHE A 108 -3.49 17.16 10.49
CA PHE A 108 -2.82 17.01 11.78
C PHE A 108 -1.37 16.56 11.53
N THR A 109 -0.49 16.73 12.51
CA THR A 109 0.90 16.27 12.42
C THR A 109 0.95 14.74 12.38
N SER A 110 1.61 14.19 11.37
CA SER A 110 1.86 12.74 11.28
C SER A 110 2.75 12.28 12.44
N PRO A 111 2.40 11.18 13.15
CA PRO A 111 3.27 10.59 14.17
C PRO A 111 4.55 10.00 13.57
N LEU A 112 4.54 9.69 12.27
CA LEU A 112 5.64 9.11 11.54
C LEU A 112 6.30 10.20 10.70
N TRP A 113 7.61 10.31 10.84
CA TRP A 113 8.42 11.07 9.92
C TRP A 113 8.61 10.28 8.63
N THR A 114 8.44 10.95 7.49
CA THR A 114 8.75 10.40 6.17
C THR A 114 9.94 11.15 5.56
N PRO A 115 10.92 10.45 4.98
CA PRO A 115 12.08 11.09 4.35
C PRO A 115 11.72 11.92 3.12
N TYR A 116 10.58 11.62 2.50
CA TYR A 116 10.08 12.30 1.32
C TYR A 116 8.78 13.06 1.63
N PRO A 117 8.63 14.30 1.15
CA PRO A 117 7.43 15.12 1.31
C PRO A 117 6.27 14.71 0.39
#